data_AF-A0A3N5G3M8-F1
#
_entry.id   AF-A0A3N5G3M8-F1
#
_cell.length_a   1.000
_cell.length_b   1.000
_cell.length_c   1.000
_cell.angle_alpha   90.00
_cell.angle_beta   90.00
_cell.angle_gamma   90.00
#
_symmetry.space_group_name_H-M   'P 1'
#
loop_
_entity.id
_entity.type
_entity.pdbx_description
1 polymer ?
#
loop_
_entity_poly.entity_id
_entity_poly.type
_entity_poly.pdbx_seq_one_letter_code
_entity_poly.pdbx_strand_id
1 'polypeptide(L)'
;MEFIQVAERVKLYMRLTSAAAWHALKRFYSGHDLTFAASIAYWALLSLFPFLLLIMSVVGAATADDANRTAVIQFALDYFPTRVEFIARQLDAFRQTPLRLGIAGVAGLTWASLGFFGSVSTAVNYAWGVETPRSFLKHRLFAFLMLVTAGLMFLVAMVMVSAVPII
;
A
#
# COMPACT_ATOMS: atom_id res chain seq x y z
N MET A 1 43.52 -12.75 -27.90
CA MET A 1 43.79 -11.99 -26.66
C MET A 1 42.54 -11.37 -26.05
N GLU A 2 41.59 -10.82 -26.82
CA GLU A 2 40.35 -10.23 -26.28
C GLU A 2 39.50 -11.17 -25.42
N PHE A 3 39.30 -12.43 -25.83
CA PHE A 3 38.48 -13.39 -25.09
C PHE A 3 38.96 -13.67 -23.66
N ILE A 4 40.27 -13.62 -23.42
CA ILE A 4 40.86 -13.84 -22.09
C ILE A 4 40.58 -12.64 -21.17
N GLN A 5 40.66 -11.42 -21.71
CA GLN A 5 40.34 -10.20 -20.96
C GLN A 5 38.87 -10.10 -20.59
N VAL A 6 37.96 -10.56 -21.46
CA VAL A 6 36.52 -10.61 -21.17
C VAL A 6 36.22 -11.60 -20.05
N ALA A 7 36.81 -12.80 -20.09
CA ALA A 7 36.61 -13.82 -19.06
C ALA A 7 37.10 -13.37 -17.67
N GLU A 8 38.22 -12.65 -17.59
CA GLU A 8 38.72 -12.09 -16.33
C GLU A 8 37.81 -10.99 -15.78
N ARG A 9 37.30 -10.09 -16.63
CA ARG A 9 36.32 -9.06 -16.21
C ARG A 9 35.05 -9.70 -15.68
N VAL A 10 34.51 -10.70 -16.37
CA VAL A 10 33.30 -11.42 -15.95
C VAL A 10 33.49 -12.10 -14.59
N LYS A 11 34.64 -12.76 -14.37
CA LYS A 11 34.99 -13.34 -13.05
C LYS A 11 35.09 -12.27 -11.96
N LEU A 12 35.72 -11.14 -12.26
CA LEU A 12 35.86 -10.03 -11.32
C LEU A 12 34.48 -9.46 -10.93
N TYR A 13 33.62 -9.19 -11.90
CA TYR A 13 32.25 -8.70 -11.64
C TYR A 13 31.43 -9.70 -10.84
N MET A 14 31.45 -11.00 -11.18
CA MET A 14 30.75 -12.04 -10.40
C MET A 14 31.24 -12.12 -8.96
N ARG A 15 32.55 -11.94 -8.73
CA ARG A 15 33.14 -12.01 -7.39
C ARG A 15 32.78 -10.77 -6.57
N LEU A 16 32.75 -9.60 -7.19
CA LEU A 16 32.32 -8.34 -6.55
C LEU A 16 30.82 -8.36 -6.22
N THR A 17 29.96 -8.80 -7.14
CA THR A 17 28.52 -8.88 -6.88
C THR A 17 28.17 -9.91 -5.82
N SER A 18 28.86 -11.08 -5.81
CA SER A 18 28.64 -12.09 -4.79
C SER A 18 29.18 -11.68 -3.42
N ALA A 19 30.34 -11.00 -3.37
CA ALA A 19 30.83 -10.39 -2.14
C ALA A 19 29.88 -9.30 -1.62
N ALA A 20 29.40 -8.40 -2.49
CA ALA A 20 28.42 -7.38 -2.11
C ALA A 20 27.12 -8.01 -1.58
N ALA A 21 26.60 -9.04 -2.25
CA ALA A 21 25.41 -9.76 -1.80
C ALA A 21 25.63 -10.43 -0.43
N TRP A 22 26.79 -11.05 -0.20
CA TRP A 22 27.12 -11.68 1.07
C TRP A 22 27.26 -10.66 2.21
N HIS A 23 27.86 -9.51 1.92
CA HIS A 23 27.97 -8.41 2.89
C HIS A 23 26.60 -7.81 3.20
N ALA A 24 25.74 -7.62 2.19
CA ALA A 24 24.36 -7.18 2.37
C ALA A 24 23.56 -8.15 3.24
N LEU A 25 23.68 -9.47 2.99
CA LEU A 25 22.98 -10.49 3.76
C LEU A 25 23.44 -10.54 5.22
N LYS A 26 24.76 -10.47 5.46
CA LYS A 26 25.30 -10.40 6.82
C LYS A 26 24.81 -9.14 7.54
N ARG A 27 24.84 -7.98 6.88
CA ARG A 27 24.38 -6.71 7.48
C ARG A 27 22.89 -6.73 7.77
N PHE A 28 22.08 -7.30 6.89
CA PHE A 28 20.63 -7.47 7.08
C PHE A 28 20.33 -8.30 8.33
N TYR A 29 21.10 -9.37 8.57
CA TYR A 29 20.89 -10.26 9.71
C TYR A 29 21.52 -9.76 11.02
N SER A 30 22.66 -9.06 10.94
CA SER A 30 23.37 -8.54 12.12
C SER A 30 22.89 -7.14 12.54
N GLY A 31 22.15 -6.45 11.69
CA GLY A 31 21.70 -5.07 11.90
C GLY A 31 20.28 -4.97 12.46
N HIS A 32 19.79 -3.73 12.57
CA HIS A 32 18.42 -3.43 12.98
C HIS A 32 17.39 -3.59 11.84
N ASP A 33 17.83 -3.98 10.65
CA ASP A 33 17.01 -4.06 9.44
C ASP A 33 15.84 -5.04 9.60
N LEU A 34 16.08 -6.18 10.26
CA LEU A 34 15.04 -7.13 10.65
C LEU A 34 14.01 -6.53 11.62
N THR A 35 14.46 -5.68 12.55
CA THR A 35 13.57 -4.96 13.47
C THR A 35 12.68 -3.98 12.72
N PHE A 36 13.23 -3.27 11.73
CA PHE A 36 12.43 -2.40 10.86
C PHE A 36 11.44 -3.19 10.01
N ALA A 37 11.86 -4.32 9.43
CA ALA A 37 10.96 -5.20 8.68
C ALA A 37 9.80 -5.72 9.55
N ALA A 38 10.10 -6.18 10.77
CA ALA A 38 9.10 -6.61 11.75
C ALA A 38 8.16 -5.47 12.16
N SER A 39 8.70 -4.26 12.37
CA SER A 39 7.91 -3.06 12.67
C SER A 39 6.96 -2.70 11.51
N ILE A 40 7.43 -2.76 10.26
CA ILE A 40 6.58 -2.53 9.08
C ILE A 40 5.46 -3.56 9.02
N ALA A 41 5.75 -4.85 9.21
CA ALA A 41 4.75 -5.91 9.20
C ALA A 41 3.71 -5.73 10.31
N TYR A 42 4.16 -5.41 11.53
CA TYR A 42 3.28 -5.14 12.66
C TYR A 42 2.34 -3.96 12.39
N TRP A 43 2.91 -2.83 11.93
CA TRP A 43 2.12 -1.64 11.63
C TRP A 43 1.21 -1.83 10.42
N ALA A 44 1.62 -2.61 9.41
CA ALA A 44 0.77 -2.98 8.29
C ALA A 44 -0.48 -3.74 8.76
N LEU A 45 -0.29 -4.75 9.60
CA LEU A 45 -1.40 -5.54 10.13
C LEU A 45 -2.35 -4.68 10.98
N LEU A 46 -1.79 -3.84 11.86
CA LEU A 46 -2.59 -2.98 12.73
C LEU A 46 -3.37 -1.89 11.95
N SER A 47 -2.76 -1.33 10.90
CA SER A 47 -3.37 -0.29 10.06
C SER A 47 -4.36 -0.84 9.03
N LEU A 48 -4.28 -2.13 8.70
CA LEU A 48 -5.19 -2.79 7.75
C LEU A 48 -6.64 -2.65 8.19
N PHE A 49 -6.95 -2.93 9.46
CA PHE A 49 -8.33 -2.90 9.94
C PHE A 49 -8.96 -1.49 9.88
N PRO A 50 -8.33 -0.42 10.43
CA PRO A 50 -8.83 0.95 10.25
C PRO A 50 -8.95 1.38 8.80
N PHE A 51 -8.00 0.98 7.96
CA PHE A 51 -8.03 1.28 6.54
C PHE A 51 -9.21 0.62 5.82
N LEU A 52 -9.48 -0.66 6.11
CA LEU A 52 -10.64 -1.35 5.58
C LEU A 52 -11.95 -0.66 6.02
N LEU A 53 -12.06 -0.25 7.29
CA LEU A 53 -13.24 0.48 7.77
C LEU A 53 -13.43 1.83 7.05
N LEU A 54 -12.35 2.54 6.73
CA LEU A 54 -12.42 3.75 5.91
C LEU A 54 -12.94 3.45 4.50
N ILE A 55 -12.40 2.42 3.84
CA ILE A 55 -12.88 2.00 2.51
C ILE A 55 -14.37 1.65 2.58
N MET A 56 -14.78 0.86 3.57
CA MET A 56 -16.18 0.46 3.75
C MET A 56 -17.09 1.68 3.97
N SER A 57 -16.63 2.67 4.74
CA SER A 57 -17.38 3.91 4.95
C SER A 57 -17.51 4.73 3.67
N VAL A 58 -16.44 4.83 2.87
CA VAL A 58 -16.47 5.53 1.57
C VAL A 58 -17.40 4.82 0.58
N VAL A 59 -17.29 3.48 0.46
CA VAL A 59 -18.16 2.69 -0.40
C VAL A 59 -19.62 2.81 0.04
N GLY A 60 -19.91 2.63 1.33
CA GLY A 60 -21.27 2.76 1.86
C GLY A 60 -21.87 4.15 1.66
N ALA A 61 -21.06 5.21 1.75
CA ALA A 61 -21.49 6.57 1.43
C ALA A 61 -21.73 6.75 -0.08
N ALA A 62 -20.85 6.22 -0.94
CA ALA A 62 -20.98 6.31 -2.39
C ALA A 62 -22.20 5.55 -2.93
N THR A 63 -22.55 4.42 -2.33
CA THR A 63 -23.70 3.57 -2.71
C THR A 63 -24.97 3.87 -1.93
N ALA A 64 -25.03 4.99 -1.20
CA ALA A 64 -26.21 5.37 -0.42
C ALA A 64 -27.43 5.65 -1.34
N ASP A 65 -27.18 6.23 -2.51
CA ASP A 65 -28.18 6.51 -3.53
C ASP A 65 -28.33 5.37 -4.56
N ASP A 66 -29.55 5.13 -5.03
CA ASP A 66 -29.87 4.02 -5.94
C ASP A 66 -29.24 4.18 -7.33
N ALA A 67 -29.10 5.42 -7.82
CA ALA A 67 -28.47 5.68 -9.12
C ALA A 67 -26.97 5.37 -9.06
N ASN A 68 -26.28 5.83 -8.01
CA ASN A 68 -24.85 5.56 -7.82
C ASN A 68 -24.57 4.07 -7.57
N ARG A 69 -25.47 3.36 -6.86
CA ARG A 69 -25.37 1.90 -6.66
C ARG A 69 -25.40 1.16 -7.99
N THR A 70 -26.32 1.53 -8.88
CA THR A 70 -26.45 0.88 -10.19
C THR A 70 -25.17 1.06 -11.00
N ALA A 71 -24.56 2.25 -10.97
CA ALA A 71 -23.27 2.51 -11.61
C ALA A 71 -22.13 1.66 -10.99
N VAL A 72 -22.07 1.52 -9.66
CA VAL A 72 -21.07 0.69 -8.98
C VAL A 72 -21.25 -0.80 -9.28
N ILE A 73 -22.49 -1.29 -9.33
CA ILE A 73 -22.80 -2.68 -9.67
C ILE A 73 -22.48 -2.96 -11.14
N GLN A 74 -22.83 -2.06 -12.06
CA GLN A 74 -22.45 -2.17 -13.46
C GLN A 74 -20.94 -2.17 -13.64
N PHE A 75 -20.22 -1.29 -12.96
CA PHE A 75 -18.76 -1.31 -12.95
C PHE A 75 -18.23 -2.66 -12.44
N ALA A 76 -18.76 -3.19 -11.33
CA ALA A 76 -18.34 -4.49 -10.82
C ALA A 76 -18.68 -5.66 -11.76
N LEU A 77 -19.81 -5.58 -12.47
CA LEU A 77 -20.25 -6.53 -13.50
C LEU A 77 -19.27 -6.62 -14.66
N ASP A 78 -18.72 -5.49 -15.10
CA ASP A 78 -17.78 -5.42 -16.21
C ASP A 78 -16.43 -6.10 -15.89
N TYR A 79 -15.98 -6.10 -14.62
CA TYR A 79 -14.70 -6.73 -14.22
C TYR A 79 -14.84 -8.11 -13.59
N PHE A 80 -15.97 -8.42 -12.95
CA PHE A 80 -16.16 -9.65 -12.17
C PHE A 80 -17.47 -10.36 -12.51
N PRO A 81 -17.68 -10.76 -13.79
CA PRO A 81 -18.94 -11.35 -14.24
C PRO A 81 -19.31 -12.65 -13.52
N THR A 82 -18.35 -13.34 -12.89
CA THR A 82 -18.59 -14.60 -12.16
C THR A 82 -18.94 -14.41 -10.66
N ARG A 83 -18.84 -13.20 -10.09
CA ARG A 83 -19.05 -12.97 -8.64
C ARG A 83 -20.10 -11.90 -8.33
N VAL A 84 -20.98 -11.62 -9.27
CA VAL A 84 -21.94 -10.53 -9.19
C VAL A 84 -22.91 -10.70 -8.02
N GLU A 85 -23.51 -11.88 -7.83
CA GLU A 85 -24.44 -12.07 -6.70
C GLU A 85 -23.74 -11.96 -5.34
N PHE A 86 -22.44 -12.23 -5.26
CA PHE A 86 -21.69 -12.04 -4.02
C PHE A 86 -21.52 -10.54 -3.76
N ILE A 87 -21.05 -9.77 -4.74
CA ILE A 87 -20.82 -8.33 -4.62
C ILE A 87 -22.14 -7.60 -4.31
N ALA A 88 -23.22 -7.92 -5.03
CA ALA A 88 -24.54 -7.34 -4.81
C ALA A 88 -25.06 -7.62 -3.40
N ARG A 89 -24.94 -8.87 -2.91
CA ARG A 89 -25.33 -9.24 -1.54
C ARG A 89 -24.51 -8.51 -0.47
N GLN A 90 -23.21 -8.32 -0.68
CA GLN A 90 -22.39 -7.53 0.26
C GLN A 90 -22.81 -6.06 0.26
N LEU A 91 -23.09 -5.48 -0.90
CA LEU A 91 -23.59 -4.11 -1.02
C LEU A 91 -24.93 -3.91 -0.30
N ASP A 92 -25.83 -4.88 -0.42
CA ASP A 92 -27.13 -4.85 0.28
C ASP A 92 -26.96 -4.98 1.79
N ALA A 93 -26.04 -5.84 2.25
CA ALA A 93 -25.70 -5.96 3.66
C ALA A 93 -25.14 -4.65 4.23
N PHE A 94 -24.27 -3.93 3.48
CA PHE A 94 -23.77 -2.61 3.89
C PHE A 94 -24.89 -1.57 4.05
N ARG A 95 -25.99 -1.72 3.30
CA ARG A 95 -27.13 -0.81 3.37
C ARG A 95 -28.01 -1.04 4.59
N GLN A 96 -28.16 -2.30 5.01
CA GLN A 96 -28.91 -2.66 6.21
C GLN A 96 -28.18 -2.24 7.48
N THR A 97 -26.84 -2.15 7.44
CA THR A 97 -26.03 -1.74 8.60
C THR A 97 -24.97 -0.72 8.17
N PRO A 98 -25.37 0.53 7.82
CA PRO A 98 -24.45 1.51 7.31
C PRO A 98 -23.47 1.95 8.41
N LEU A 99 -22.17 1.79 8.13
CA LEU A 99 -21.12 2.32 8.99
C LEU A 99 -21.07 3.85 8.86
N ARG A 100 -21.88 4.53 9.66
CA ARG A 100 -21.92 6.00 9.71
C ARG A 100 -20.78 6.52 10.56
N LEU A 101 -19.65 6.79 9.92
CA LEU A 101 -18.53 7.47 10.57
C LEU A 101 -18.78 8.98 10.57
N GLY A 102 -18.84 9.59 11.76
CA GLY A 102 -18.73 11.04 11.89
C GLY A 102 -17.31 11.52 11.58
N ILE A 103 -17.13 12.84 11.48
CA ILE A 103 -15.81 13.47 11.20
C ILE A 103 -14.73 12.96 12.16
N ALA A 104 -15.06 12.84 13.46
CA ALA A 104 -14.14 12.32 14.47
C ALA A 104 -13.76 10.85 14.23
N GLY A 105 -14.70 10.01 13.77
CA GLY A 105 -14.45 8.61 13.43
C GLY A 105 -13.54 8.48 12.21
N VAL A 106 -13.82 9.24 11.15
CA VAL A 106 -12.96 9.29 9.96
C VAL A 106 -11.56 9.77 10.31
N ALA A 107 -11.44 10.84 11.10
CA ALA A 107 -10.14 11.35 11.54
C ALA A 107 -9.38 10.32 12.39
N GLY A 108 -10.06 9.64 13.32
CA GLY A 108 -9.47 8.61 14.17
C GLY A 108 -8.99 7.38 13.39
N LEU A 109 -9.80 6.87 12.45
CA LEU A 109 -9.40 5.75 11.61
C LEU A 109 -8.28 6.12 10.64
N THR A 110 -8.32 7.33 10.08
CA THR A 110 -7.23 7.84 9.22
C THR A 110 -5.95 7.93 10.04
N TRP A 111 -6.03 8.44 11.27
CA TRP A 111 -4.91 8.41 12.19
C TRP A 111 -4.41 6.97 12.40
N ALA A 112 -5.28 6.03 12.72
CA ALA A 112 -4.85 4.65 12.94
C ALA A 112 -4.23 4.01 11.68
N SER A 113 -4.74 4.29 10.48
CA SER A 113 -4.24 3.71 9.22
C SER A 113 -2.87 4.25 8.81
N LEU A 114 -2.51 5.47 9.22
CA LEU A 114 -1.24 6.12 8.89
C LEU A 114 0.00 5.43 9.48
N GLY A 115 -0.18 4.48 10.41
CA GLY A 115 0.92 3.76 11.07
C GLY A 115 1.86 3.05 10.10
N PHE A 116 1.32 2.40 9.05
CA PHE A 116 2.12 1.71 8.03
C PHE A 116 3.08 2.66 7.31
N PHE A 117 2.57 3.76 6.75
CA PHE A 117 3.39 4.74 6.03
C PHE A 117 4.42 5.42 6.95
N GLY A 118 4.05 5.66 8.21
CA GLY A 118 4.99 6.16 9.21
C GLY A 118 6.15 5.20 9.47
N SER A 119 5.86 3.91 9.60
CA SER A 119 6.86 2.85 9.78
C SER A 119 7.78 2.71 8.56
N VAL A 120 7.20 2.67 7.35
CA VAL A 120 7.95 2.64 6.09
C VAL A 120 8.88 3.84 5.96
N SER A 121 8.38 5.06 6.20
CA SER A 121 9.19 6.27 6.12
C SER A 121 10.34 6.27 7.14
N THR A 122 10.12 5.77 8.35
CA THR A 122 11.18 5.64 9.36
C THR A 122 12.26 4.63 8.93
N ALA A 123 11.86 3.47 8.42
CA ALA A 123 12.80 2.45 7.94
C ALA A 123 13.63 2.94 6.73
N VAL A 124 12.98 3.63 5.80
CA VAL A 124 13.61 4.34 4.67
C VAL A 124 14.62 5.36 5.20
N ASN A 125 14.21 6.29 6.05
CA ASN A 125 15.11 7.31 6.60
C ASN A 125 16.33 6.70 7.30
N TYR A 126 16.14 5.57 8.02
CA TYR A 126 17.24 4.82 8.62
C TYR A 126 18.19 4.24 7.56
N ALA A 127 17.67 3.60 6.52
CA ALA A 127 18.46 3.03 5.44
C ALA A 127 19.27 4.10 4.66
N TRP A 128 18.71 5.31 4.53
CA TRP A 128 19.38 6.46 3.92
C TRP A 128 20.29 7.24 4.87
N GLY A 129 20.40 6.85 6.14
CA GLY A 129 21.27 7.51 7.12
C GLY A 129 20.84 8.94 7.45
N VAL A 130 19.54 9.25 7.44
CA VAL A 130 19.03 10.59 7.74
C VAL A 130 19.17 10.87 9.25
N GLU A 131 20.08 11.76 9.60
CA GLU A 131 20.43 12.08 11.00
C GLU A 131 19.42 13.01 11.69
N THR A 132 18.69 13.84 10.93
CA THR A 132 17.69 14.78 11.46
C THR A 132 16.27 14.34 11.07
N PRO A 133 15.57 13.59 11.95
CA PRO A 133 14.20 13.21 11.66
C PRO A 133 13.30 14.46 11.62
N ARG A 134 12.33 14.45 10.71
CA ARG A 134 11.29 15.49 10.65
C ARG A 134 10.54 15.54 11.97
N SER A 135 10.05 16.72 12.37
CA SER A 135 9.18 16.85 13.54
C SER A 135 7.97 15.91 13.43
N PHE A 136 7.45 15.45 14.57
CA PHE A 136 6.36 14.47 14.64
C PHE A 136 5.18 14.80 13.71
N LEU A 137 4.74 16.06 13.70
CA LEU A 137 3.63 16.51 12.87
C LEU A 137 3.95 16.48 11.36
N LYS A 138 5.18 16.84 10.98
CA LYS A 138 5.64 16.77 9.59
C LYS A 138 5.74 15.32 9.11
N HIS A 139 6.21 14.41 9.97
CA HIS A 139 6.25 12.98 9.67
C HIS A 139 4.85 12.43 9.42
N ARG A 140 3.89 12.83 10.27
CA ARG A 140 2.49 12.41 10.15
C ARG A 140 1.81 12.95 8.90
N LEU A 141 2.04 14.22 8.58
CA LEU A 141 1.54 14.84 7.35
C LEU A 141 2.11 14.13 6.11
N PHE A 142 3.40 13.79 6.12
CA PHE A 142 4.02 13.08 5.01
C PHE A 142 3.44 11.68 4.83
N ALA A 143 3.22 10.94 5.93
CA ALA A 143 2.53 9.66 5.89
C ALA A 143 1.11 9.78 5.29
N PHE A 144 0.41 10.89 5.57
CA PHE A 144 -0.91 11.17 5.01
C PHE A 144 -0.87 11.47 3.52
N LEU A 145 0.11 12.25 3.07
CA LEU A 145 0.34 12.47 1.65
C LEU A 145 0.64 11.14 0.94
N MET A 146 1.48 10.27 1.52
CA MET A 146 1.76 8.95 0.94
C MET A 146 0.48 8.09 0.82
N LEU A 147 -0.38 8.09 1.85
CA LEU A 147 -1.66 7.39 1.82
C LEU A 147 -2.55 7.90 0.67
N VAL A 148 -2.73 9.23 0.58
CA VAL A 148 -3.58 9.85 -0.45
C VAL A 148 -3.01 9.59 -1.84
N THR A 149 -1.69 9.74 -2.04
CA THR A 149 -1.04 9.47 -3.32
C THR A 149 -1.16 8.01 -3.72
N ALA A 150 -0.93 7.06 -2.79
CA ALA A 150 -1.08 5.64 -3.07
C ALA A 150 -2.54 5.29 -3.45
N GLY A 151 -3.52 5.85 -2.72
CA GLY A 151 -4.93 5.70 -3.05
C GLY A 151 -5.29 6.27 -4.42
N LEU A 152 -4.80 7.46 -4.75
CA LEU A 152 -5.04 8.08 -6.05
C LEU A 152 -4.39 7.28 -7.19
N MET A 153 -3.14 6.82 -7.01
CA MET A 153 -2.47 5.96 -8.00
C MET A 153 -3.24 4.66 -8.20
N PHE A 154 -3.78 4.07 -7.14
CA PHE A 154 -4.62 2.88 -7.23
C PHE A 154 -5.90 3.15 -8.04
N LEU A 155 -6.59 4.27 -7.78
CA LEU A 155 -7.77 4.65 -8.55
C LEU A 155 -7.45 4.91 -10.03
N VAL A 156 -6.36 5.63 -10.32
CA VAL A 156 -5.90 5.86 -11.69
C VAL A 156 -5.56 4.54 -12.38
N ALA A 157 -4.88 3.62 -11.69
CA ALA A 157 -4.60 2.29 -12.22
C ALA A 157 -5.89 1.50 -12.51
N MET A 158 -6.90 1.57 -11.64
CA MET A 158 -8.20 0.95 -11.89
C MET A 158 -8.89 1.54 -13.13
N VAL A 159 -8.88 2.86 -13.28
CA VAL A 159 -9.48 3.52 -14.46
C VAL A 159 -8.71 3.19 -15.74
N MET A 160 -7.38 3.15 -15.68
CA MET A 160 -6.53 2.76 -16.80
C MET A 160 -6.81 1.33 -17.25
N VAL A 161 -6.84 0.39 -16.30
CA VAL A 161 -7.21 -1.01 -16.57
C VAL A 161 -8.63 -1.07 -17.14
N SER A 162 -9.52 -0.20 -16.67
CA SER A 162 -10.89 -0.12 -17.15
C SER A 162 -11.03 0.41 -18.58
N ALA A 163 -10.15 1.30 -19.01
CA ALA A 163 -10.18 1.88 -20.35
C ALA A 163 -9.56 0.95 -21.40
N VAL A 164 -8.87 -0.12 -20.99
CA VAL A 164 -8.38 -1.15 -21.91
C VAL A 164 -9.55 -2.09 -22.22
N PRO A 165 -10.10 -2.09 -23.45
CA PRO A 165 -11.13 -3.05 -23.81
C PRO A 165 -10.55 -4.46 -23.68
N ILE A 166 -11.24 -5.32 -22.94
CA ILE A 166 -10.95 -6.75 -22.89
C ILE A 166 -11.26 -7.29 -24.30
N ILE A 167 -10.19 -7.53 -25.08
CA ILE A 167 -10.26 -8.20 -26.38
C ILE A 167 -10.57 -9.68 -26.17
#